data_AF-A0A957YYG1-F1
#
_entry.id   AF-A0A957YYG1-F1
#
_cell.length_a   1.000
_cell.length_b   1.000
_cell.length_c   1.000
_cell.angle_alpha   90.00
_cell.angle_beta   90.00
_cell.angle_gamma   90.00
#
_symmetry.space_group_name_H-M   'P 1'
#
loop_
_entity.id
_entity.type
_entity.pdbx_description
1 polymer ?
#
loop_
_entity_poly.entity_id
_entity_poly.type
_entity_poly.pdbx_seq_one_letter_code
_entity_poly.pdbx_strand_id
1 'polypeptide(L)'
;MSDSNLTPATQEENFLTKLMQETMQTMTHADEEEALTRVQTLRQKFPQATTDELAEKLIRHKCIQAGAIGAVTASPTMIPGLGTVVALTFGTAVDIRMMYKLQGELVLELINLYAPTLALENKRNVLMVVTGISIGANRVLSEGG
;
A
#
# COMPACT_ATOMS: atom_id res chain seq x y z
N MET A 1 37.55 -9.63 -7.10
CA MET A 1 36.95 -10.54 -8.11
C MET A 1 36.72 -11.84 -7.36
N SER A 2 35.48 -12.36 -7.38
CA SER A 2 34.80 -13.10 -6.27
C SER A 2 34.18 -12.11 -5.28
N ASP A 3 32.86 -12.10 -5.01
CA ASP A 3 32.00 -13.26 -4.80
C ASP A 3 30.70 -13.24 -5.63
N SER A 4 30.54 -14.25 -6.49
CA SER A 4 29.31 -14.55 -7.21
C SER A 4 28.76 -15.90 -6.72
N ASN A 5 28.37 -15.96 -5.45
CA ASN A 5 27.66 -17.11 -4.89
C ASN A 5 26.81 -16.68 -3.68
N LEU A 6 25.88 -15.75 -3.88
CA LEU A 6 24.72 -15.65 -2.99
C LEU A 6 23.69 -16.67 -3.44
N THR A 7 23.23 -17.50 -2.50
CA THR A 7 22.19 -18.50 -2.74
C THR A 7 20.86 -17.78 -3.03
N PRO A 8 19.95 -18.38 -3.82
CA PRO A 8 18.66 -17.74 -4.18
C PRO A 8 17.84 -17.28 -2.96
N ALA A 9 17.96 -17.98 -1.82
CA ALA A 9 17.29 -17.61 -0.57
C ALA A 9 17.77 -16.27 0.04
N THR A 10 19.07 -15.94 -0.03
CA THR A 10 19.61 -14.70 0.54
C THR A 10 19.27 -13.45 -0.29
N GLN A 11 18.98 -13.63 -1.58
CA GLN A 11 18.57 -12.53 -2.44
C GLN A 11 17.09 -12.16 -2.23
N GLU A 12 16.25 -13.17 -2.00
CA GLU A 12 14.83 -13.02 -1.69
C GLU A 12 14.62 -12.37 -0.31
N GLU A 13 15.38 -12.79 0.71
CA GLU A 13 15.30 -12.23 2.06
C GLU A 13 15.70 -10.75 2.13
N ASN A 14 16.77 -10.36 1.44
CA ASN A 14 17.19 -8.95 1.32
C ASN A 14 16.17 -8.09 0.57
N PHE A 15 15.53 -8.67 -0.44
CA PHE A 15 14.47 -8.02 -1.20
C PHE A 15 13.22 -7.79 -0.33
N LEU A 16 12.76 -8.81 0.38
CA LEU A 16 11.61 -8.73 1.28
C LEU A 16 11.84 -7.74 2.42
N THR A 17 13.04 -7.71 2.99
CA THR A 17 13.41 -6.78 4.07
C THR A 17 13.44 -5.34 3.57
N LYS A 18 14.01 -5.11 2.37
CA LYS A 18 14.03 -3.79 1.74
C LYS A 18 12.63 -3.32 1.34
N LEU A 19 11.79 -4.23 0.84
CA LEU A 19 10.39 -3.98 0.55
C LEU A 19 9.61 -3.62 1.82
N MET A 20 9.82 -4.35 2.93
CA MET A 20 9.24 -4.03 4.23
C MET A 20 9.70 -2.67 4.74
N GLN A 21 11.00 -2.37 4.67
CA GLN A 21 11.54 -1.07 5.09
C GLN A 21 11.00 0.07 4.24
N GLU A 22 10.95 -0.06 2.92
CA GLU A 22 10.39 0.97 2.02
C GLU A 22 8.88 1.13 2.23
N THR A 23 8.14 0.05 2.49
CA THR A 23 6.69 0.09 2.81
C THR A 23 6.45 0.73 4.18
N MET A 24 7.31 0.46 5.16
CA MET A 24 7.27 1.11 6.47
C MET A 24 7.71 2.58 6.41
N GLN A 25 8.63 2.93 5.52
CA GLN A 25 9.13 4.30 5.32
C GLN A 25 8.20 5.16 4.48
N THR A 26 7.32 4.58 3.67
CA THR A 26 6.31 5.36 2.95
C THR A 26 5.29 5.96 3.91
N MET A 27 4.96 5.25 4.99
CA MET A 27 4.01 5.68 6.02
C MET A 27 4.61 6.69 6.99
N THR A 28 4.78 7.91 6.47
CA THR A 28 5.19 9.10 7.23
C THR A 28 3.96 9.91 7.66
N HIS A 29 4.18 10.97 8.44
CA HIS A 29 3.13 11.96 8.73
C HIS A 29 2.46 12.52 7.45
N ALA A 30 3.18 12.57 6.33
CA ALA A 30 2.64 13.06 5.07
C ALA A 30 1.48 12.19 4.55
N ASP A 31 1.57 10.86 4.69
CA ASP A 31 0.50 9.95 4.26
C ASP A 31 -0.77 10.11 5.10
N GLU A 32 -0.62 10.44 6.39
CA GLU A 32 -1.76 10.75 7.26
C GLU A 32 -2.43 12.07 6.87
N GLU A 33 -1.64 13.12 6.62
CA GLU A 33 -2.14 14.43 6.21
C GLU A 33 -2.86 14.35 4.86
N GLU A 34 -2.29 13.59 3.91
CA GLU A 34 -2.93 13.34 2.63
C GLU A 34 -4.23 12.55 2.77
N ALA A 35 -4.26 11.50 3.60
CA ALA A 35 -5.47 10.73 3.86
C ALA A 35 -6.57 11.60 4.48
N LEU A 36 -6.21 12.45 5.44
CA LEU A 36 -7.13 13.43 6.03
C LEU A 36 -7.68 14.39 4.97
N THR A 37 -6.80 14.94 4.12
CA THR A 37 -7.18 15.86 3.05
C THR A 37 -8.15 15.21 2.05
N ARG A 38 -7.89 13.95 1.68
CA ARG A 38 -8.79 13.17 0.81
C ARG A 38 -10.16 12.97 1.44
N VAL A 39 -10.22 12.61 2.73
CA VAL A 39 -11.48 12.45 3.47
C VAL A 39 -12.22 13.78 3.58
N GLN A 40 -11.54 14.89 3.86
CA GLN A 40 -12.15 16.21 3.93
C GLN A 40 -12.72 16.65 2.58
N THR A 41 -11.96 16.47 1.50
CA THR A 41 -12.41 16.76 0.14
C THR A 41 -13.63 15.90 -0.22
N LEU A 42 -13.65 14.63 0.17
CA LEU A 42 -14.78 13.75 -0.07
C LEU A 42 -16.02 14.19 0.72
N ARG A 43 -15.86 14.59 2.00
CA ARG A 43 -16.95 15.16 2.81
C ARG A 43 -17.49 16.46 2.22
N GLN A 44 -16.63 17.33 1.70
CA GLN A 44 -17.05 18.56 1.02
C GLN A 44 -17.84 18.26 -0.27
N LYS A 45 -17.41 17.24 -1.02
CA LYS A 45 -18.08 16.82 -2.26
C LYS A 45 -19.43 16.13 -2.00
N PHE A 46 -19.59 15.48 -0.86
CA PHE A 46 -20.79 14.75 -0.47
C PHE A 46 -21.23 15.14 0.96
N PRO A 47 -21.72 16.39 1.16
CA PRO A 47 -21.99 16.91 2.51
C PRO A 47 -23.16 16.24 3.22
N GLN A 48 -24.05 15.58 2.47
CA GLN A 48 -25.20 14.84 3.01
C GLN A 48 -24.97 13.34 3.12
N ALA A 49 -23.81 12.84 2.67
CA ALA A 49 -23.51 11.42 2.75
C ALA A 49 -23.20 11.01 4.18
N THR A 50 -23.74 9.87 4.59
CA THR A 50 -23.37 9.19 5.82
C THR A 50 -21.92 8.73 5.79
N THR A 51 -21.36 8.45 6.96
CA THR A 51 -20.01 7.88 7.10
C THR A 51 -19.85 6.61 6.26
N ASP A 52 -20.87 5.73 6.23
CA ASP A 52 -20.81 4.47 5.48
C ASP A 52 -20.84 4.68 3.96
N GLU A 53 -21.65 5.64 3.48
CA GLU A 53 -21.67 6.00 2.05
C GLU A 53 -20.34 6.63 1.61
N LEU A 54 -19.67 7.38 2.49
CA LEU A 54 -18.33 7.91 2.23
C LEU A 54 -17.29 6.78 2.21
N ALA A 55 -17.39 5.80 3.12
CA ALA A 55 -16.51 4.63 3.16
C ALA A 55 -16.64 3.81 1.87
N GLU A 56 -17.87 3.54 1.42
CA GLU A 56 -18.13 2.82 0.17
C GLU A 56 -17.48 3.54 -1.04
N LYS A 57 -17.56 4.88 -1.08
CA LYS A 57 -16.92 5.67 -2.13
C LYS A 57 -15.40 5.57 -2.11
N LEU A 58 -14.78 5.60 -0.92
CA LEU A 58 -13.32 5.43 -0.78
C LEU A 58 -12.89 4.03 -1.23
N ILE A 59 -13.58 2.99 -0.76
CA ILE A 59 -13.32 1.59 -1.14
C ILE A 59 -13.44 1.44 -2.66
N ARG A 60 -14.55 1.89 -3.25
CA ARG A 60 -14.77 1.81 -4.69
C ARG A 60 -13.69 2.53 -5.49
N HIS A 61 -13.26 3.70 -5.03
CA HIS A 61 -12.20 4.45 -5.68
C HIS A 61 -10.86 3.68 -5.67
N LYS A 62 -10.49 3.08 -4.54
CA LYS A 62 -9.27 2.27 -4.44
C LYS A 62 -9.36 0.97 -5.24
N CYS A 63 -10.52 0.32 -5.29
CA CYS A 63 -10.75 -0.84 -6.16
C CYS A 63 -10.56 -0.50 -7.64
N ILE A 64 -11.03 0.67 -8.09
CA ILE A 64 -10.82 1.13 -9.47
C ILE A 64 -9.33 1.38 -9.73
N GLN A 65 -8.62 2.02 -8.79
CA GLN A 65 -7.17 2.23 -8.92
C GLN A 65 -6.40 0.91 -8.99
N ALA A 66 -6.71 -0.05 -8.11
CA ALA A 66 -6.11 -1.38 -8.12
C ALA A 66 -6.39 -2.12 -9.44
N GLY A 67 -7.63 -2.05 -9.93
CA GLY A 67 -8.01 -2.64 -11.22
C GLY A 67 -7.28 -1.99 -12.40
N ALA A 68 -7.06 -0.68 -12.37
CA ALA A 68 -6.28 0.02 -13.39
C ALA A 68 -4.81 -0.42 -13.39
N ILE A 69 -4.20 -0.56 -12.20
CA ILE A 69 -2.83 -1.09 -12.06
C ILE A 69 -2.75 -2.53 -12.58
N GLY A 70 -3.72 -3.38 -12.21
CA GLY A 70 -3.82 -4.75 -12.72
C GLY A 70 -3.98 -4.83 -14.24
N ALA A 71 -4.76 -3.93 -14.84
CA ALA A 71 -4.94 -3.87 -16.29
C ALA A 71 -3.66 -3.42 -17.02
N VAL A 72 -2.96 -2.41 -16.47
CA VAL A 72 -1.68 -1.93 -17.01
C VAL A 72 -0.59 -3.01 -16.97
N THR A 73 -0.54 -3.77 -15.88
CA THR A 73 0.47 -4.80 -15.63
C THR A 73 0.19 -6.08 -16.42
N ALA A 74 -1.07 -6.52 -16.50
CA ALA A 74 -1.46 -7.75 -17.21
C ALA A 74 -1.51 -7.58 -18.74
N SER A 75 -1.59 -6.35 -19.26
CA SER A 75 -1.67 -6.08 -20.70
C SER A 75 -0.99 -4.76 -21.05
N PRO A 76 0.36 -4.72 -21.11
CA PRO A 76 1.09 -3.53 -21.53
C PRO A 76 0.72 -3.07 -22.95
N THR A 77 0.13 -3.95 -23.76
CA THR A 77 -0.40 -3.69 -25.11
C THR A 77 -1.75 -2.97 -25.16
N MET A 78 -2.46 -2.82 -24.04
CA MET A 78 -3.79 -2.19 -24.01
C MET A 78 -3.76 -0.66 -24.06
N ILE A 79 -2.59 -0.03 -23.88
CA ILE A 79 -2.42 1.44 -23.95
C ILE A 79 -1.66 1.82 -25.23
N PRO A 80 -2.30 2.50 -26.20
CA PRO A 80 -1.63 2.99 -27.40
C PRO A 80 -0.53 4.00 -27.04
N GLY A 81 0.71 3.73 -27.44
CA GLY A 81 1.85 4.63 -27.24
C GLY A 81 2.70 4.41 -25.97
N LEU A 82 2.34 3.47 -25.08
CA LEU A 82 3.14 3.11 -23.89
C LEU A 82 3.65 1.66 -23.86
N GLY A 83 3.30 0.86 -24.88
CA GLY A 83 3.53 -0.60 -24.89
C GLY A 83 4.98 -1.07 -24.80
N THR A 84 5.96 -0.20 -25.03
CA THR A 84 7.39 -0.60 -25.03
C THR A 84 8.12 -0.25 -23.73
N VAL A 85 7.63 0.70 -22.92
CA VAL A 85 8.38 1.19 -21.72
C VAL A 85 7.92 0.49 -20.44
N VAL A 86 6.64 0.11 -20.34
CA VAL A 86 6.07 -0.54 -19.15
C VAL A 86 6.44 -2.03 -19.08
N ALA A 87 6.50 -2.72 -20.22
CA ALA A 87 6.86 -4.15 -20.27
C ALA A 87 8.31 -4.45 -19.88
N LEU A 88 9.21 -3.45 -19.95
CA LEU A 88 10.66 -3.66 -19.79
C LEU A 88 11.20 -3.34 -18.39
N THR A 89 10.41 -2.76 -17.48
CA THR A 89 10.92 -2.27 -16.18
C THR A 89 10.13 -2.71 -14.93
N PHE A 90 8.88 -3.18 -15.08
CA PHE A 90 8.01 -3.48 -13.94
C PHE A 90 8.09 -4.97 -13.56
N GLY A 91 8.92 -5.29 -12.57
CA GLY A 91 8.89 -6.59 -11.89
C GLY A 91 7.84 -6.64 -10.77
N THR A 92 7.55 -7.85 -10.29
CA THR A 92 6.63 -8.16 -9.16
C THR A 92 6.79 -7.25 -7.95
N ALA A 93 8.00 -6.75 -7.70
CA ALA A 93 8.32 -5.80 -6.65
C ALA A 93 7.56 -4.47 -6.72
N VAL A 94 7.36 -3.92 -7.91
CA VAL A 94 6.66 -2.63 -8.08
C VAL A 94 5.18 -2.81 -7.82
N ASP A 95 4.61 -3.92 -8.29
CA ASP A 95 3.19 -4.26 -8.09
C ASP A 95 2.87 -4.44 -6.61
N ILE A 96 3.74 -5.14 -5.87
CA ILE A 96 3.58 -5.33 -4.42
C ILE A 96 3.62 -4.00 -3.67
N ARG A 97 4.55 -3.10 -4.02
CA ARG A 97 4.60 -1.75 -3.41
C ARG A 97 3.34 -0.94 -3.67
N MET A 98 2.86 -0.92 -4.91
CA MET A 98 1.65 -0.19 -5.26
C MET A 98 0.43 -0.75 -4.53
N MET A 99 0.34 -2.07 -4.40
CA MET A 99 -0.71 -2.74 -3.64
C MET A 99 -0.70 -2.32 -2.17
N TYR A 100 0.45 -2.40 -1.49
CA TYR A 100 0.55 -1.98 -0.09
C TYR A 100 0.29 -0.49 0.11
N LYS A 101 0.71 0.36 -0.82
CA LYS A 101 0.39 1.80 -0.79
C LYS A 101 -1.12 2.03 -0.85
N LEU A 102 -1.82 1.42 -1.82
CA LEU A 102 -3.28 1.55 -1.94
C LEU A 102 -4.01 1.05 -0.69
N GLN A 103 -3.56 -0.09 -0.14
CA GLN A 103 -4.13 -0.65 1.08
C GLN A 103 -3.89 0.28 2.28
N GLY A 104 -2.68 0.84 2.39
CA GLY A 104 -2.32 1.76 3.47
C GLY A 104 -3.11 3.06 3.44
N GLU A 105 -3.23 3.69 2.27
CA GLU A 105 -4.03 4.89 2.09
C GLU A 105 -5.50 4.64 2.43
N LEU A 106 -6.08 3.53 1.97
CA LEU A 106 -7.48 3.19 2.27
C LEU A 106 -7.71 3.05 3.77
N VAL A 107 -6.80 2.37 4.48
CA VAL A 107 -6.91 2.19 5.93
C VAL A 107 -6.83 3.53 6.66
N LEU A 108 -5.88 4.39 6.30
CA LEU A 108 -5.78 5.72 6.90
C LEU A 108 -7.01 6.60 6.62
N GLU A 109 -7.56 6.51 5.40
CA GLU A 109 -8.80 7.21 5.04
C GLU A 109 -9.99 6.70 5.89
N LEU A 110 -10.13 5.38 6.05
CA LEU A 110 -11.19 4.78 6.89
C LEU A 110 -11.02 5.14 8.37
N ILE A 111 -9.79 5.15 8.88
CA ILE A 111 -9.53 5.59 10.26
C ILE A 111 -9.92 7.05 10.45
N ASN A 112 -9.53 7.96 9.53
CA ASN A 112 -9.94 9.36 9.62
C ASN A 112 -11.46 9.57 9.45
N LEU A 113 -12.14 8.62 8.83
CA LEU A 113 -13.58 8.67 8.64
C LEU A 113 -14.37 8.18 9.88
N TYR A 114 -13.96 7.06 10.48
CA TYR A 114 -14.65 6.40 11.60
C TYR A 114 -14.09 6.71 12.98
N ALA A 115 -12.79 7.00 13.08
CA ALA A 115 -12.07 7.25 14.33
C ALA A 115 -11.12 8.47 14.20
N PRO A 116 -11.64 9.67 13.91
CA PRO A 116 -10.82 10.85 13.64
C PRO A 116 -9.95 11.30 14.83
N THR A 117 -10.30 10.92 16.06
CA THR A 117 -9.57 11.27 17.29
C THR A 117 -8.47 10.26 17.66
N LEU A 118 -8.27 9.20 16.87
CA LEU A 118 -7.25 8.20 17.16
C LEU A 118 -5.85 8.83 17.08
N ALA A 119 -5.02 8.65 18.11
CA ALA A 119 -3.62 9.09 18.07
C ALA A 119 -2.86 8.38 16.94
N LEU A 120 -1.92 9.07 16.30
CA LEU A 120 -1.17 8.55 15.15
C LEU A 120 -0.49 7.19 15.43
N GLU A 121 0.05 7.01 16.64
CA GLU A 121 0.62 5.73 17.06
C GLU A 121 -0.39 4.58 16.98
N ASN A 122 -1.62 4.82 17.40
CA ASN A 122 -2.71 3.85 17.31
C ASN A 122 -3.16 3.64 15.86
N LYS A 123 -3.10 4.66 15.00
CA LYS A 123 -3.40 4.52 13.56
C LYS A 123 -2.40 3.58 12.89
N ARG A 124 -1.11 3.72 13.23
CA ARG A 124 -0.03 2.83 12.75
C ARG A 124 -0.23 1.40 13.24
N ASN A 125 -0.65 1.20 14.48
CA ASN A 125 -0.94 -0.13 15.01
C ASN A 125 -2.08 -0.82 14.26
N VAL A 126 -3.20 -0.12 14.04
CA VAL A 126 -4.33 -0.65 13.24
C VAL A 126 -3.87 -1.00 11.82
N LEU A 127 -3.09 -0.13 11.22
CA LEU A 127 -2.56 -0.32 9.88
C LEU A 127 -1.63 -1.54 9.78
N MET A 128 -0.72 -1.74 10.74
CA MET A 128 0.15 -2.93 10.79
C MET A 128 -0.66 -4.24 10.95
N VAL A 129 -1.75 -4.21 11.72
CA VAL A 129 -2.66 -5.36 11.85
C VAL A 129 -3.39 -5.63 10.53
N VAL A 130 -3.95 -4.60 9.90
CA VAL A 130 -4.74 -4.75 8.66
C VAL A 130 -3.87 -5.16 7.46
N THR A 131 -2.65 -4.65 7.39
CA THR A 131 -1.68 -5.04 6.35
C THR A 131 -1.04 -6.40 6.60
N GLY A 132 -1.28 -7.02 7.76
CA GLY A 132 -0.72 -8.32 8.13
C GLY A 132 0.77 -8.28 8.51
N ILE A 133 1.40 -7.11 8.50
CA ILE A 133 2.82 -6.94 8.84
C ILE A 133 3.10 -7.36 10.30
N SER A 134 2.15 -7.11 11.21
CA SER A 134 2.24 -7.55 12.61
C SER A 134 2.34 -9.06 12.77
N ILE A 135 1.74 -9.82 11.84
CA ILE A 135 1.68 -11.29 11.90
C ILE A 135 2.99 -11.91 11.38
N GLY A 136 3.69 -11.24 10.46
CA GLY A 136 4.99 -11.68 9.94
C GLY A 136 6.16 -11.40 10.88
N ALA A 137 6.16 -10.25 11.57
CA ALA A 137 7.27 -9.85 12.46
C ALA A 137 7.50 -10.85 13.62
N ASN A 138 6.44 -11.42 14.18
CA ASN A 138 6.56 -12.42 15.25
C ASN A 138 7.07 -13.78 14.76
N ARG A 139 6.87 -14.15 13.48
CA ARG A 139 7.39 -15.42 12.94
C ARG A 139 8.87 -15.36 12.62
N VAL A 140 9.35 -14.23 12.10
CA VAL A 140 10.79 -14.00 11.85
C VAL A 140 11.57 -13.96 13.18
N LEU A 141 10.97 -13.43 14.25
CA LEU A 141 11.57 -13.45 15.59
C LEU A 141 11.49 -14.82 16.27
N SER A 142 10.56 -15.70 15.90
CA SER A 142 10.42 -17.03 16.49
C SER A 142 11.16 -18.15 15.74
N GLU A 143 11.64 -17.91 14.51
CA GLU A 143 12.40 -18.88 13.71
C GLU A 143 13.92 -18.60 13.66
N GLY A 144 14.36 -17.45 14.21
CA GLY A 144 15.77 -17.05 14.30
C GLY A 144 16.41 -17.15 15.69
N GLY A 145 15.79 -17.90 16.61
CA GLY A 145 16.29 -18.16 17.98
C GLY A 145 16.77 -19.59 18.17
#